data_AF-A0A9E3G6T8-F1
#
_entry.id   AF-A0A9E3G6T8-F1
#
_cell.length_a   1.000
_cell.length_b   1.000
_cell.length_c   1.000
_cell.angle_alpha   90.00
_cell.angle_beta   90.00
_cell.angle_gamma   90.00
#
_symmetry.space_group_name_H-M   'P 1'
#
loop_
_entity.id
_entity.type
_entity.pdbx_description
1 polymer ?
#
loop_
_entity_poly.entity_id
_entity_poly.type
_entity_poly.pdbx_seq_one_letter_code
_entity_poly.pdbx_strand_id
1 'polypeptide(L)'
;MAGWDEDSPQLFENLTKILREIRDGAKRRDALTLESARGWHRGAMAGLEVPFPECVGKYRGEAGLTEIHVGIGTAEGVPPTQVAAQLKAFEARLQRALAVLDRLYPRDRELDADGLAAAIDAAAWAHAEWVRIHPFANGNGRTARLWANAVFMRYGLPPAVRLRPRPDGGYAKAAAQAMRGNWRPTATVFREMLESVL
;
A
#
# COMPACT_ATOMS: atom_id res chain seq x y z
N MET A 1 10.04 -23.89 3.58
CA MET A 1 8.98 -22.86 3.59
C MET A 1 9.30 -21.88 2.48
N ALA A 2 8.31 -21.36 1.77
CA ALA A 2 8.59 -20.53 0.61
C ALA A 2 9.19 -19.18 1.07
N GLY A 3 10.45 -18.91 0.72
CA GLY A 3 11.23 -17.76 1.21
C GLY A 3 10.73 -16.38 0.79
N TRP A 4 9.75 -16.29 -0.12
CA TRP A 4 9.15 -15.04 -0.61
C TRP A 4 8.23 -14.30 0.39
N ASP A 5 7.90 -14.90 1.54
CA ASP A 5 7.16 -14.24 2.65
C ASP A 5 7.97 -14.19 3.97
N GLU A 6 9.11 -14.85 4.02
CA GLU A 6 10.04 -14.82 5.14
C GLU A 6 10.78 -13.47 5.21
N ASP A 7 11.17 -13.07 6.42
CA ASP A 7 12.05 -11.92 6.65
C ASP A 7 13.47 -12.25 6.16
N SER A 8 13.70 -12.15 4.85
CA SER A 8 15.00 -12.42 4.24
C SER A 8 15.80 -11.13 4.00
N PRO A 9 17.15 -11.17 4.05
CA PRO A 9 18.00 -10.04 3.70
C PRO A 9 17.70 -9.47 2.31
N GLN A 10 17.52 -10.36 1.31
CA GLN A 10 17.18 -9.95 -0.06
C GLN A 10 15.85 -9.20 -0.14
N LEU A 11 14.80 -9.64 0.58
CA LEU A 11 13.53 -8.93 0.62
C LEU A 11 13.70 -7.55 1.28
N PHE A 12 14.50 -7.44 2.34
CA PHE A 12 14.77 -6.16 3.00
C PHE A 12 15.48 -5.18 2.07
N GLU A 13 16.50 -5.64 1.34
CA GLU A 13 17.19 -4.83 0.32
C GLU A 13 16.25 -4.37 -0.79
N ASN A 14 15.42 -5.28 -1.31
CA ASN A 14 14.42 -4.96 -2.34
C ASN A 14 13.47 -3.87 -1.87
N LEU A 15 12.89 -4.02 -0.67
CA LEU A 15 11.96 -3.05 -0.09
C LEU A 15 12.63 -1.70 0.20
N THR A 16 13.89 -1.71 0.61
CA THR A 16 14.69 -0.50 0.82
C THR A 16 14.90 0.26 -0.50
N LYS A 17 15.22 -0.45 -1.58
CA LYS A 17 15.35 0.13 -2.91
C LYS A 17 14.04 0.75 -3.38
N ILE A 18 12.93 0.02 -3.26
CA ILE A 18 11.60 0.52 -3.62
C ILE A 18 11.25 1.77 -2.81
N LEU A 19 11.51 1.78 -1.50
CA LEU A 19 11.19 2.93 -0.66
C LEU A 19 11.98 4.19 -1.06
N ARG A 20 13.23 4.04 -1.52
CA ARG A 20 14.03 5.15 -2.09
C ARG A 20 13.41 5.66 -3.39
N GLU A 21 13.00 4.76 -4.29
CA GLU A 21 12.33 5.14 -5.54
C GLU A 21 11.02 5.87 -5.27
N ILE A 22 10.21 5.39 -4.32
CA ILE A 22 8.98 6.05 -3.90
C ILE A 22 9.28 7.44 -3.32
N ARG A 23 10.29 7.57 -2.45
CA ARG A 23 10.70 8.86 -1.88
C ARG A 23 11.07 9.85 -3.00
N ASP A 24 11.84 9.42 -3.98
CA ASP A 24 12.31 10.28 -5.05
C ASP A 24 11.16 10.69 -5.99
N GLY A 25 10.22 9.79 -6.28
CA GLY A 25 8.99 10.10 -7.00
C GLY A 25 8.02 11.01 -6.23
N ALA A 26 7.93 10.82 -4.91
CA ALA A 26 7.16 11.67 -4.02
C ALA A 26 7.63 13.14 -4.06
N LYS A 27 8.94 13.39 -4.05
CA LYS A 27 9.53 14.74 -4.22
C LYS A 27 9.15 15.38 -5.56
N ARG A 28 9.04 14.59 -6.62
CA ARG A 28 8.61 15.04 -7.96
C ARG A 28 7.10 15.16 -8.10
N ARG A 29 6.33 14.68 -7.12
CA ARG A 29 4.86 14.56 -7.16
C ARG A 29 4.38 13.64 -8.30
N ASP A 30 5.17 12.63 -8.64
CA ASP A 30 4.82 11.62 -9.65
C ASP A 30 3.44 11.00 -9.35
N ALA A 31 2.70 10.64 -10.40
CA ALA A 31 1.39 10.03 -10.25
C ALA A 31 1.53 8.63 -9.63
N LEU A 32 0.73 8.34 -8.60
CA LEU A 32 0.64 6.99 -8.08
C LEU A 32 -0.39 6.20 -8.89
N THR A 33 0.03 5.07 -9.44
CA THR A 33 -0.76 4.29 -10.39
C THR A 33 -0.78 2.81 -10.04
N LEU A 34 -1.67 2.04 -10.69
CA LEU A 34 -1.65 0.59 -10.65
C LEU A 34 -0.31 0.04 -11.16
N GLU A 35 0.30 0.67 -12.17
CA GLU A 35 1.62 0.26 -12.64
C GLU A 35 2.72 0.48 -11.58
N SER A 36 2.60 1.53 -10.76
CA SER A 36 3.46 1.71 -9.58
C SER A 36 3.38 0.49 -8.65
N ALA A 37 2.16 0.03 -8.34
CA ALA A 37 1.95 -1.14 -7.49
C ALA A 37 2.48 -2.44 -8.12
N ARG A 38 2.34 -2.64 -9.44
CA ARG A 38 2.96 -3.78 -10.14
C ARG A 38 4.48 -3.72 -10.07
N GLY A 39 5.06 -2.54 -10.31
CA GLY A 39 6.51 -2.31 -10.19
C GLY A 39 7.02 -2.65 -8.80
N TRP A 40 6.35 -2.16 -7.75
CA TRP A 40 6.70 -2.48 -6.36
C TRP A 40 6.57 -3.97 -6.05
N HIS A 41 5.54 -4.64 -6.57
CA HIS A 41 5.35 -6.07 -6.37
C HIS A 41 6.46 -6.88 -7.04
N ARG A 42 6.77 -6.60 -8.31
CA ARG A 42 7.88 -7.24 -9.04
C ARG A 42 9.22 -6.99 -8.35
N GLY A 43 9.48 -5.74 -7.95
CA GLY A 43 10.70 -5.36 -7.26
C GLY A 43 10.86 -6.08 -5.92
N ALA A 44 9.78 -6.23 -5.14
CA ALA A 44 9.84 -6.90 -3.85
C ALA A 44 10.21 -8.39 -4.00
N MET A 45 9.77 -9.02 -5.08
CA MET A 45 10.00 -10.42 -5.39
C MET A 45 11.30 -10.69 -6.16
N ALA A 46 12.03 -9.66 -6.59
CA ALA A 46 13.22 -9.80 -7.42
C ALA A 46 14.32 -10.59 -6.69
N GLY A 47 14.85 -11.63 -7.34
CA GLY A 47 15.91 -12.46 -6.76
C GLY A 47 15.45 -13.39 -5.62
N LEU A 48 14.15 -13.45 -5.32
CA LEU A 48 13.60 -14.42 -4.37
C LEU A 48 13.13 -15.68 -5.10
N GLU A 49 13.18 -16.82 -4.40
CA GLU A 49 12.52 -18.03 -4.85
C GLU A 49 11.00 -17.89 -4.60
N VAL A 50 10.25 -17.71 -5.68
CA VAL A 50 8.79 -17.55 -5.66
C VAL A 50 8.15 -18.82 -6.20
N PRO A 51 7.26 -19.51 -5.45
CA PRO A 51 6.64 -20.75 -5.90
C PRO A 51 5.77 -20.60 -7.16
N PHE A 52 5.19 -19.41 -7.36
CA PHE A 52 4.28 -19.08 -8.45
C PHE A 52 4.77 -17.82 -9.18
N PRO A 53 5.89 -17.89 -9.92
CA PRO A 53 6.50 -16.73 -10.56
C PRO A 53 5.57 -16.05 -11.58
N GLU A 54 4.65 -16.80 -12.19
CA GLU A 54 3.63 -16.32 -13.11
C GLU A 54 2.64 -15.34 -12.46
N CYS A 55 2.54 -15.33 -11.12
CA CYS A 55 1.71 -14.39 -10.37
C CYS A 55 2.42 -13.06 -10.07
N VAL A 56 3.74 -12.97 -10.28
CA VAL A 56 4.53 -11.78 -9.91
C VAL A 56 4.17 -10.61 -10.83
N GLY A 57 3.70 -9.52 -10.21
CA GLY A 57 3.23 -8.32 -10.91
C GLY A 57 1.87 -8.43 -11.58
N LYS A 58 1.14 -9.55 -11.44
CA LYS A 58 -0.20 -9.75 -12.01
C LYS A 58 -1.29 -9.64 -10.95
N TYR A 59 -2.38 -8.94 -11.27
CA TYR A 59 -3.55 -8.96 -10.41
C TYR A 59 -4.39 -10.21 -10.65
N ARG A 60 -5.09 -10.65 -9.62
CA ARG A 60 -6.13 -11.68 -9.72
C ARG A 60 -7.23 -11.20 -10.65
N GLY A 61 -7.78 -12.12 -11.44
CA GLY A 61 -8.72 -11.80 -12.51
C GLY A 61 -8.08 -11.57 -13.88
N GLU A 62 -6.75 -11.39 -13.95
CA GLU A 62 -6.03 -11.43 -15.23
C GLU A 62 -5.88 -12.86 -15.76
N ALA A 63 -5.50 -12.98 -17.03
CA ALA A 63 -5.25 -14.27 -17.67
C ALA A 63 -4.27 -15.13 -16.84
N GLY A 64 -4.71 -16.34 -16.49
CA GLY A 64 -3.98 -17.30 -15.64
C GLY A 64 -4.23 -17.14 -14.14
N LEU A 65 -4.96 -16.11 -13.70
CA LEU A 65 -5.24 -15.83 -12.28
C LEU A 65 -6.74 -15.60 -12.01
N THR A 66 -7.64 -16.14 -12.84
CA THR A 66 -9.09 -15.87 -12.76
C THR A 66 -9.77 -16.55 -11.57
N GLU A 67 -9.21 -17.64 -11.06
CA GLU A 67 -9.79 -18.45 -9.96
C GLU A 67 -9.04 -18.29 -8.64
N ILE A 68 -8.14 -17.31 -8.52
CA ILE A 68 -7.35 -17.13 -7.30
C ILE A 68 -8.14 -16.30 -6.28
N HIS A 69 -8.58 -16.94 -5.20
CA HIS A 69 -9.23 -16.28 -4.05
C HIS A 69 -8.28 -16.21 -2.87
N VAL A 70 -8.18 -15.03 -2.25
CA VAL A 70 -7.27 -14.73 -1.14
C VAL A 70 -7.89 -13.67 -0.23
N GLY A 71 -7.43 -13.60 1.02
CA GLY A 71 -7.97 -12.67 2.01
C GLY A 71 -7.18 -12.70 3.32
N ILE A 72 -7.79 -12.16 4.38
CA ILE A 72 -7.22 -12.15 5.73
C ILE A 72 -8.14 -12.92 6.67
N GLY A 73 -7.66 -14.03 7.23
CA GLY A 73 -8.49 -14.91 8.04
C GLY A 73 -9.65 -15.46 7.22
N THR A 74 -10.88 -15.27 7.70
CA THR A 74 -12.11 -15.67 6.99
C THR A 74 -12.67 -14.60 6.06
N ALA A 75 -12.09 -13.39 6.04
CA ALA A 75 -12.54 -12.32 5.18
C ALA A 75 -11.83 -12.41 3.83
N GLU A 76 -12.58 -12.72 2.78
CA GLU A 76 -12.07 -12.73 1.41
C GLU A 76 -11.90 -11.32 0.86
N GLY A 77 -10.91 -11.15 -0.02
CA GLY A 77 -10.82 -9.97 -0.87
C GLY A 77 -11.91 -9.92 -1.93
N VAL A 78 -11.84 -8.90 -2.78
CA VAL A 78 -12.75 -8.77 -3.91
C VAL A 78 -12.64 -10.00 -4.83
N PRO A 79 -13.77 -10.55 -5.35
CA PRO A 79 -13.75 -11.64 -6.30
C PRO A 79 -12.87 -11.31 -7.52
N PRO A 80 -12.07 -12.25 -8.05
CA PRO A 80 -11.16 -12.00 -9.17
C PRO A 80 -11.79 -11.24 -10.34
N THR A 81 -13.01 -11.60 -10.70
CA THR A 81 -13.80 -10.99 -11.79
C THR A 81 -14.09 -9.50 -11.58
N GLN A 82 -14.03 -9.02 -10.34
CA GLN A 82 -14.29 -7.63 -9.96
C GLN A 82 -13.01 -6.84 -9.63
N VAL A 83 -11.85 -7.50 -9.50
CA VAL A 83 -10.59 -6.85 -9.08
C VAL A 83 -10.21 -5.71 -10.03
N ALA A 84 -10.25 -5.94 -11.35
CA ALA A 84 -9.88 -4.91 -12.33
C ALA A 84 -10.74 -3.63 -12.20
N ALA A 85 -12.06 -3.79 -12.03
CA ALA A 85 -12.97 -2.67 -11.86
C ALA A 85 -12.73 -1.93 -10.54
N GLN A 86 -12.52 -2.65 -9.44
CA GLN A 86 -12.23 -2.07 -8.13
C GLN A 86 -10.89 -1.34 -8.10
N LEU A 87 -9.86 -1.88 -8.77
CA LEU A 87 -8.55 -1.21 -8.90
C LEU A 87 -8.62 0.08 -9.71
N LYS A 88 -9.39 0.10 -10.80
CA LYS A 88 -9.64 1.33 -11.58
C LYS A 88 -10.34 2.39 -10.72
N ALA A 89 -11.32 1.99 -9.91
CA ALA A 89 -12.01 2.90 -8.99
C ALA A 89 -11.08 3.40 -7.88
N PHE A 90 -10.23 2.53 -7.32
CA PHE A 90 -9.22 2.85 -6.33
C PHE A 90 -8.24 3.91 -6.84
N GLU A 91 -7.60 3.69 -7.99
CA GLU A 91 -6.63 4.61 -8.57
C GLU A 91 -7.26 5.98 -8.84
N ALA A 92 -8.43 6.01 -9.49
CA ALA A 92 -9.12 7.25 -9.82
C ALA A 92 -9.51 8.04 -8.57
N ARG A 93 -9.95 7.36 -7.50
CA ARG A 93 -10.30 8.01 -6.23
C ARG A 93 -9.06 8.54 -5.52
N LEU A 94 -7.98 7.76 -5.46
CA LEU A 94 -6.73 8.19 -4.85
C LEU A 94 -6.16 9.43 -5.55
N GLN A 95 -6.08 9.39 -6.88
CA GLN A 95 -5.53 10.51 -7.66
C GLN A 95 -6.37 11.78 -7.50
N ARG A 96 -7.71 11.68 -7.47
CA ARG A 96 -8.56 12.84 -7.18
C ARG A 96 -8.32 13.41 -5.78
N ALA A 97 -8.22 12.56 -4.76
CA ALA A 97 -7.94 13.01 -3.41
C ALA A 97 -6.58 13.72 -3.34
N LEU A 98 -5.53 13.10 -3.89
CA LEU A 98 -4.19 13.68 -3.92
C LEU A 98 -4.14 14.98 -4.73
N ALA A 99 -4.86 15.10 -5.85
CA ALA A 99 -4.91 16.34 -6.62
C ALA A 99 -5.60 17.49 -5.87
N VAL A 100 -6.54 17.20 -4.96
CA VAL A 100 -7.11 18.22 -4.06
C VAL A 100 -6.07 18.63 -3.02
N LEU A 101 -5.48 17.66 -2.34
CA LEU A 101 -4.47 17.89 -1.31
C LEU A 101 -3.23 18.61 -1.87
N ASP A 102 -2.73 18.25 -3.05
CA ASP A 102 -1.59 18.89 -3.73
C ASP A 102 -1.85 20.37 -4.01
N ARG A 103 -3.11 20.75 -4.31
CA ARG A 103 -3.49 22.16 -4.53
C ARG A 103 -3.56 22.95 -3.22
N LEU A 104 -4.00 22.32 -2.14
CA LEU A 104 -4.09 22.95 -0.82
C LEU A 104 -2.71 23.06 -0.15
N TYR A 105 -1.87 22.04 -0.34
CA TYR A 105 -0.54 21.89 0.24
C TYR A 105 0.50 21.66 -0.87
N PRO A 106 0.87 22.72 -1.62
CA PRO A 106 1.98 22.67 -2.56
C PRO A 106 3.31 22.36 -1.86
N ARG A 107 4.35 22.03 -2.62
CA ARG A 107 5.61 21.46 -2.09
C ARG A 107 6.36 22.36 -1.11
N ASP A 108 6.18 23.66 -1.21
CA ASP A 108 6.81 24.71 -0.41
C ASP A 108 5.95 25.13 0.80
N ARG A 109 4.77 24.52 0.98
CA ARG A 109 3.88 24.77 2.10
C ARG A 109 3.97 23.65 3.13
N GLU A 110 4.23 24.02 4.38
CA GLU A 110 4.16 23.09 5.51
C GLU A 110 2.72 22.65 5.78
N LEU A 111 2.57 21.42 6.27
CA LEU A 111 1.27 20.91 6.70
C LEU A 111 0.89 21.59 8.02
N ASP A 112 -0.29 22.20 8.06
CA ASP A 112 -0.98 22.49 9.30
C ASP A 112 -1.68 21.23 9.84
N ALA A 113 -2.44 21.37 10.94
CA ALA A 113 -3.14 20.25 11.56
C ALA A 113 -4.14 19.56 10.61
N ASP A 114 -4.84 20.34 9.78
CA ASP A 114 -5.82 19.82 8.83
C ASP A 114 -5.12 19.11 7.66
N GLY A 115 -4.01 19.66 7.18
CA GLY A 115 -3.17 19.03 6.16
C GLY A 115 -2.58 17.71 6.63
N LEU A 116 -2.07 17.67 7.86
CA LEU A 116 -1.58 16.44 8.49
C LEU A 116 -2.69 15.39 8.61
N ALA A 117 -3.86 15.77 9.11
CA ALA A 117 -5.00 14.86 9.24
C ALA A 117 -5.45 14.32 7.87
N ALA A 118 -5.52 15.18 6.85
CA ALA A 118 -5.93 14.78 5.51
C ALA A 118 -4.88 13.88 4.82
N ALA A 119 -3.59 14.09 5.06
CA ALA A 119 -2.52 13.19 4.59
C ALA A 119 -2.60 11.81 5.27
N ILE A 120 -2.88 11.77 6.58
CA ILE A 120 -3.14 10.52 7.34
C ILE A 120 -4.34 9.78 6.77
N ASP A 121 -5.45 10.47 6.56
CA ASP A 121 -6.67 9.86 6.04
C ASP A 121 -6.48 9.33 4.62
N ALA A 122 -5.78 10.06 3.75
CA ALA A 122 -5.46 9.61 2.39
C ALA A 122 -4.56 8.36 2.42
N ALA A 123 -3.53 8.33 3.26
CA ALA A 123 -2.63 7.19 3.40
C ALA A 123 -3.36 5.96 3.97
N ALA A 124 -4.17 6.16 5.01
CA ALA A 124 -4.94 5.11 5.67
C ALA A 124 -6.01 4.53 4.74
N TRP A 125 -6.74 5.37 4.00
CA TRP A 125 -7.70 4.91 3.02
C TRP A 125 -7.01 4.14 1.87
N ALA A 126 -5.89 4.65 1.34
CA ALA A 126 -5.15 3.98 0.27
C ALA A 126 -4.68 2.58 0.71
N HIS A 127 -4.13 2.48 1.91
CA HIS A 127 -3.74 1.20 2.51
C HIS A 127 -4.94 0.27 2.71
N ALA A 128 -5.97 0.74 3.41
CA ALA A 128 -7.12 -0.07 3.80
C ALA A 128 -7.89 -0.59 2.59
N GLU A 129 -8.07 0.26 1.58
CA GLU A 129 -8.75 -0.13 0.35
C GLU A 129 -7.92 -1.13 -0.46
N TRP A 130 -6.60 -0.98 -0.50
CA TRP A 130 -5.73 -2.00 -1.10
C TRP A 130 -5.83 -3.35 -0.38
N VAL A 131 -5.84 -3.32 0.96
CA VAL A 131 -6.05 -4.52 1.79
C VAL A 131 -7.38 -5.18 1.47
N ARG A 132 -8.47 -4.39 1.38
CA ARG A 132 -9.83 -4.87 1.08
C ARG A 132 -9.94 -5.48 -0.31
N ILE A 133 -9.39 -4.82 -1.33
CA ILE A 133 -9.40 -5.35 -2.70
C ILE A 133 -8.56 -6.63 -2.77
N HIS A 134 -7.44 -6.67 -2.07
CA HIS A 134 -6.51 -7.80 -1.99
C HIS A 134 -6.06 -8.30 -3.37
N PRO A 135 -5.54 -7.44 -4.26
CA PRO A 135 -5.50 -7.71 -5.70
C PRO A 135 -4.44 -8.71 -6.16
N PHE A 136 -3.40 -8.97 -5.38
CA PHE A 136 -2.36 -9.94 -5.74
C PHE A 136 -2.61 -11.31 -5.10
N ALA A 137 -2.04 -12.38 -5.65
CA ALA A 137 -2.04 -13.70 -5.01
C ALA A 137 -1.27 -13.71 -3.67
N ASN A 138 -0.24 -12.86 -3.54
CA ASN A 138 0.48 -12.59 -2.30
C ASN A 138 1.11 -11.19 -2.37
N GLY A 139 1.57 -10.65 -1.26
CA GLY A 139 2.29 -9.39 -1.19
C GLY A 139 1.39 -8.20 -0.91
N ASN A 140 0.07 -8.42 -0.78
CA ASN A 140 -0.92 -7.36 -0.57
C ASN A 140 -0.60 -6.48 0.63
N GLY A 141 -0.25 -7.08 1.77
CA GLY A 141 0.12 -6.32 2.96
C GLY A 141 1.37 -5.44 2.74
N ARG A 142 2.37 -5.95 2.02
CA ARG A 142 3.60 -5.19 1.71
C ARG A 142 3.29 -4.02 0.79
N THR A 143 2.56 -4.25 -0.30
CA THR A 143 2.14 -3.20 -1.23
C THR A 143 1.24 -2.17 -0.56
N ALA A 144 0.32 -2.56 0.32
CA ALA A 144 -0.54 -1.63 1.05
C ALA A 144 0.28 -0.64 1.91
N ARG A 145 1.35 -1.11 2.57
CA ARG A 145 2.25 -0.25 3.35
C ARG A 145 3.09 0.68 2.47
N LEU A 146 3.48 0.23 1.28
CA LEU A 146 4.14 1.07 0.28
C LEU A 146 3.21 2.19 -0.20
N TRP A 147 1.92 1.91 -0.43
CA TRP A 147 0.92 2.93 -0.73
C TRP A 147 0.83 4.00 0.36
N ALA A 148 0.74 3.59 1.63
CA ALA A 148 0.70 4.53 2.76
C ALA A 148 1.94 5.42 2.81
N ASN A 149 3.13 4.82 2.74
CA ASN A 149 4.39 5.56 2.77
C ASN A 149 4.59 6.45 1.54
N ALA A 150 4.07 6.05 0.37
CA ALA A 150 4.08 6.90 -0.82
C ALA A 150 3.28 8.18 -0.60
N VAL A 151 2.10 8.08 0.04
CA VAL A 151 1.29 9.25 0.39
C VAL A 151 2.00 10.11 1.45
N PHE A 152 2.54 9.50 2.52
CA PHE A 152 3.28 10.25 3.55
C PHE A 152 4.46 11.02 2.99
N MET A 153 5.36 10.35 2.27
CA MET A 153 6.53 11.01 1.69
C MET A 153 6.15 12.07 0.66
N ARG A 154 4.98 11.93 -0.02
CA ARG A 154 4.47 12.95 -0.94
C ARG A 154 4.32 14.30 -0.23
N TYR A 155 3.82 14.30 1.00
CA TYR A 155 3.59 15.51 1.81
C TYR A 155 4.69 15.77 2.85
N GLY A 156 5.91 15.26 2.61
CA GLY A 156 7.07 15.55 3.46
C GLY A 156 7.11 14.80 4.80
N LEU A 157 6.16 13.88 5.04
CA LEU A 157 6.13 13.05 6.24
C LEU A 157 7.11 11.87 6.12
N PRO A 158 7.67 11.38 7.24
CA PRO A 158 8.54 10.20 7.23
C PRO A 158 7.75 8.95 6.79
N PRO A 159 8.42 7.92 6.25
CA PRO A 159 7.80 6.63 5.93
C PRO A 159 7.48 5.83 7.21
N ALA A 160 6.47 6.28 7.96
CA ALA A 160 6.14 5.78 9.29
C ALA A 160 5.59 4.34 9.31
N VAL A 161 5.05 3.84 8.19
CA VAL A 161 4.46 2.50 8.16
C VAL A 161 5.56 1.48 7.85
N ARG A 162 6.07 0.83 8.90
CA ARG A 162 7.17 -0.15 8.81
C ARG A 162 6.87 -1.28 7.81
N LEU A 163 7.77 -1.51 6.86
CA LEU A 163 7.57 -2.52 5.80
C LEU A 163 7.77 -3.95 6.32
N ARG A 164 8.83 -4.18 7.11
CA ARG A 164 9.18 -5.42 7.81
C ARG A 164 9.94 -5.11 9.13
N PRO A 165 9.80 -5.91 10.20
CA PRO A 165 8.73 -6.89 10.38
C PRO A 165 7.35 -6.23 10.30
N ARG A 166 6.29 -7.01 10.10
CA ARG A 166 4.92 -6.47 10.04
C ARG A 166 4.66 -5.63 11.30
N PRO A 167 4.04 -4.44 11.19
CA PRO A 167 3.76 -3.63 12.38
C PRO A 167 2.86 -4.36 13.39
N ASP A 168 3.14 -4.14 14.67
CA ASP A 168 2.31 -4.57 15.80
C ASP A 168 1.29 -3.47 16.15
N GLY A 169 0.89 -3.35 17.43
CA GLY A 169 0.15 -2.16 17.91
C GLY A 169 -1.21 -1.95 17.26
N GLY A 170 -2.02 -3.00 17.11
CA GLY A 170 -3.37 -2.90 16.54
C GLY A 170 -3.46 -2.90 15.02
N TYR A 171 -2.34 -2.86 14.29
CA TYR A 171 -2.29 -2.92 12.83
C TYR A 171 -3.08 -4.10 12.24
N ALA A 172 -2.93 -5.30 12.81
CA ALA A 172 -3.67 -6.48 12.36
C ALA A 172 -5.19 -6.34 12.55
N LYS A 173 -5.63 -5.72 13.66
CA LYS A 173 -7.05 -5.44 13.91
C LYS A 173 -7.59 -4.40 12.94
N ALA A 174 -6.81 -3.34 12.65
CA ALA A 174 -7.16 -2.35 11.64
C ALA A 174 -7.28 -2.97 10.23
N ALA A 175 -6.35 -3.86 9.86
CA ALA A 175 -6.42 -4.59 8.59
C ALA A 175 -7.67 -5.48 8.49
N ALA A 176 -8.08 -6.14 9.59
CA ALA A 176 -9.31 -6.92 9.63
C ALA A 176 -10.58 -6.04 9.47
N GLN A 177 -10.56 -4.82 10.00
CA GLN A 177 -11.64 -3.84 9.78
C GLN A 177 -11.63 -3.28 8.35
N ALA A 178 -10.45 -3.07 7.77
CA ALA A 178 -10.30 -2.65 6.38
C ALA A 178 -10.92 -3.66 5.40
N MET A 179 -10.77 -4.96 5.64
CA MET A 179 -11.46 -6.02 4.86
C MET A 179 -12.99 -5.85 4.85
N ARG A 180 -13.57 -5.19 5.86
CA ARG A 180 -15.01 -4.90 5.97
C ARG A 180 -15.38 -3.50 5.46
N GLY A 181 -14.46 -2.82 4.78
CA GLY A 181 -14.66 -1.45 4.26
C GLY A 181 -14.46 -0.34 5.29
N ASN A 182 -14.06 -0.65 6.52
CA ASN A 182 -13.84 0.34 7.56
C ASN A 182 -12.35 0.71 7.67
N TRP A 183 -11.96 1.79 7.01
CA TRP A 183 -10.58 2.28 7.00
C TRP A 183 -10.22 3.18 8.19
N ARG A 184 -11.20 3.70 8.94
CA ARG A 184 -10.95 4.65 10.04
C ARG A 184 -10.01 4.12 11.13
N PRO A 185 -10.09 2.84 11.56
CA PRO A 185 -9.10 2.28 12.48
C PRO A 185 -7.67 2.31 11.95
N THR A 186 -7.47 2.19 10.63
CA THR A 186 -6.15 2.33 10.01
C THR A 186 -5.60 3.74 10.19
N ALA A 187 -6.45 4.78 10.11
CA ALA A 187 -6.04 6.17 10.33
C ALA A 187 -5.58 6.42 11.76
N THR A 188 -6.27 5.84 12.75
CA THR A 188 -5.85 5.89 14.16
C THR A 188 -4.47 5.26 14.34
N VAL A 189 -4.27 4.03 13.85
CA VAL A 189 -2.99 3.33 13.95
C VAL A 189 -1.87 4.11 13.22
N PHE A 190 -2.17 4.70 12.07
CA PHE A 190 -1.18 5.47 11.30
C PHE A 190 -0.78 6.78 11.97
N ARG A 191 -1.71 7.42 12.68
CA ARG A 191 -1.42 8.59 13.51
C ARG A 191 -0.43 8.25 14.61
N GLU A 192 -0.69 7.17 15.36
CA GLU A 192 0.21 6.68 16.41
C GLU A 192 1.60 6.33 15.86
N MET A 193 1.65 5.68 14.69
CA MET A 193 2.91 5.36 14.02
C MET A 193 3.70 6.61 13.62
N LEU A 194 3.05 7.65 13.08
CA LEU A 194 3.70 8.91 12.75
C LEU A 194 4.22 9.62 14.00
N GLU A 195 3.42 9.68 15.08
CA GLU A 195 3.82 10.29 16.34
C GLU A 195 5.05 9.62 16.96
N SER A 196 5.25 8.31 16.73
CA SER A 196 6.44 7.59 17.23
C SER A 196 7.74 7.85 16.46
N VAL A 197 7.69 8.55 15.32
CA VAL A 197 8.86 8.79 14.45
C VAL A 197 9.11 10.28 14.17
N LEU A 198 8.27 11.16 14.70
CA LEU A 198 8.44 12.61 14.73
C LEU A 198 9.11 13.03 16.05
#